data_AF-A0A518BMG1-F1
#
_entry.id   AF-A0A518BMG1-F1
#
_cell.length_a   1.000
_cell.length_b   1.000
_cell.length_c   1.000
_cell.angle_alpha   90.00
_cell.angle_beta   90.00
_cell.angle_gamma   90.00
#
_symmetry.space_group_name_H-M   'P 1'
#
loop_
_entity.id
_entity.type
_entity.pdbx_description
1 polymer ?
#
loop_
_entity_poly.entity_id
_entity_poly.type
_entity_poly.pdbx_seq_one_letter_code
_entity_poly.pdbx_strand_id
1 'polypeptide(L)'
;MIRAAAGRRGDPSEIEEGGLAGLLHDADYEQWPAEHPQRIVAGLRERGEERLAHAIITHYTKWGVPLESQLDRTLVACGELTGFVMAC
;
A
#
# COMPACT_ATOMS: atom_id res chain seq x y z
N MET A 1 -4.66 8.45 5.59
CA MET A 1 -5.47 8.90 4.43
C MET A 1 -6.23 7.75 3.76
N ILE A 2 -5.69 6.53 3.69
CA ILE A 2 -6.31 5.40 2.97
C ILE A 2 -7.62 4.91 3.60
N ARG A 3 -7.70 4.85 4.94
CA ARG A 3 -8.97 4.58 5.65
C ARG A 3 -10.10 5.55 5.28
N ALA A 4 -9.79 6.80 4.94
CA ALA A 4 -10.79 7.78 4.54
C ALA A 4 -11.19 7.64 3.07
N ALA A 5 -10.27 7.20 2.20
CA ALA A 5 -10.51 6.96 0.79
C ALA A 5 -11.38 5.71 0.52
N ALA A 6 -11.39 4.73 1.43
CA ALA A 6 -12.33 3.61 1.43
C ALA A 6 -13.81 4.05 1.59
N GLY A 7 -14.06 5.34 1.94
CA GLY A 7 -15.38 5.95 1.99
C GLY A 7 -16.21 5.51 3.20
N ARG A 8 -17.20 6.33 3.58
CA ARG A 8 -18.22 5.98 4.61
C ARG A 8 -19.14 4.79 4.22
N ARG A 9 -18.80 4.01 3.18
CA ARG A 9 -19.65 2.99 2.54
C ARG A 9 -18.91 1.70 2.12
N GLY A 10 -17.61 1.55 2.43
CA GLY A 10 -16.89 0.29 2.19
C GLY A 10 -17.28 -0.78 3.21
N ASP A 11 -17.10 -2.05 2.86
CA ASP A 11 -17.23 -3.14 3.83
C ASP A 11 -16.20 -2.96 4.96
N PRO A 12 -16.52 -3.29 6.23
CA PRO A 12 -15.58 -3.15 7.34
C PRO A 12 -14.22 -3.81 7.07
N SER A 13 -14.19 -4.96 6.39
CA SER A 13 -12.96 -5.64 6.02
C SER A 13 -12.11 -4.83 5.03
N GLU A 14 -12.72 -4.18 4.06
CA GLU A 14 -12.01 -3.32 3.08
C GLU A 14 -11.45 -2.06 3.74
N ILE A 15 -12.17 -1.50 4.71
CA ILE A 15 -11.70 -0.36 5.51
C ILE A 15 -10.49 -0.76 6.37
N GLU A 16 -10.53 -1.97 6.95
CA GLU A 16 -9.43 -2.51 7.74
C GLU A 16 -8.20 -2.78 6.88
N GLU A 17 -8.35 -3.51 5.77
CA GLU A 17 -7.27 -3.78 4.81
C GLU A 17 -6.67 -2.48 4.27
N GLY A 18 -7.49 -1.49 3.89
CA GLY A 18 -7.01 -0.18 3.47
C GLY A 18 -6.22 0.55 4.55
N GLY A 19 -6.60 0.39 5.82
CA GLY A 19 -5.82 0.91 6.94
C GLY A 19 -4.47 0.23 7.10
N LEU A 20 -4.43 -1.09 6.99
CA LEU A 20 -3.20 -1.88 7.07
C LEU A 20 -2.26 -1.56 5.91
N ALA A 21 -2.76 -1.52 4.68
CA ALA A 21 -1.98 -1.16 3.50
C ALA A 21 -1.34 0.23 3.64
N GLY A 22 -2.12 1.23 4.08
CA GLY A 22 -1.59 2.58 4.30
C GLY A 22 -0.55 2.67 5.42
N LEU A 23 -0.67 1.86 6.46
CA LEU A 23 0.30 1.80 7.55
C LEU A 23 1.60 1.12 7.10
N LEU A 24 1.50 0.07 6.28
CA LEU A 24 2.60 -0.82 5.97
C LEU A 24 3.33 -0.49 4.66
N HIS A 25 2.78 0.35 3.78
CA HIS A 25 3.32 0.54 2.43
C HIS A 25 4.80 0.93 2.41
N ASP A 26 5.23 1.81 3.32
CA ASP A 26 6.63 2.26 3.45
C ASP A 26 7.39 1.60 4.61
N ALA A 27 6.88 0.51 5.18
CA ALA A 27 7.41 -0.07 6.43
C ALA A 27 8.89 -0.51 6.35
N ASP A 28 9.40 -0.84 5.17
CA ASP A 28 10.80 -1.21 4.95
C ASP A 28 11.66 -0.06 4.38
N TYR A 29 11.08 1.09 4.05
CA TYR A 29 11.79 2.18 3.37
C TYR A 29 12.89 2.80 4.23
N GLU A 30 12.61 3.10 5.50
CA GLU A 30 13.55 3.78 6.39
C GLU A 30 14.83 2.95 6.63
N GLN A 31 14.67 1.64 6.78
CA GLN A 31 15.78 0.72 7.08
C GLN A 31 16.44 0.19 5.81
N TRP A 32 15.70 0.01 4.71
CA TRP A 32 16.16 -0.61 3.48
C TRP A 32 15.66 0.12 2.21
N PRO A 33 16.04 1.38 2.00
CA PRO A 33 15.50 2.20 0.91
C PRO A 33 15.86 1.66 -0.48
N ALA A 34 17.00 0.97 -0.62
CA ALA A 34 17.43 0.37 -1.89
C ALA A 34 16.63 -0.89 -2.27
N GLU A 35 16.05 -1.56 -1.27
CA GLU A 35 15.30 -2.79 -1.46
C GLU A 35 13.79 -2.55 -1.38
N HIS A 36 13.33 -1.40 -0.91
CA HIS A 36 11.91 -1.09 -0.81
C HIS A 36 11.15 -1.24 -2.16
N PRO A 37 9.95 -1.86 -2.18
CA PRO A 37 9.22 -2.50 -1.06
C PRO A 37 9.42 -4.04 -0.97
N GLN A 38 10.56 -4.58 -1.43
CA GLN A 38 10.79 -6.04 -1.54
C GLN A 38 10.65 -6.77 -0.22
N ARG A 39 11.15 -6.19 0.88
CA ARG A 39 11.19 -6.87 2.17
C ARG A 39 9.82 -6.95 2.81
N ILE A 40 9.07 -5.85 2.80
CA ILE A 40 7.71 -5.86 3.33
C ILE A 40 6.80 -6.80 2.52
N VAL A 41 6.93 -6.78 1.19
CA VAL A 41 6.16 -7.67 0.31
C VAL A 41 6.50 -9.13 0.55
N ALA A 42 7.77 -9.50 0.67
CA ALA A 42 8.17 -10.86 0.99
C ALA A 42 7.59 -11.33 2.34
N GLY A 43 7.70 -10.50 3.38
CA GLY A 43 7.17 -10.83 4.71
C GLY A 43 5.65 -10.96 4.76
N LEU A 44 4.92 -10.20 3.95
CA LEU A 44 3.45 -10.33 3.82
C LEU A 44 3.08 -11.63 3.10
N ARG A 45 3.79 -11.98 2.02
CA ARG A 45 3.57 -13.25 1.31
C ARG A 45 3.82 -14.47 2.19
N GLU A 46 4.89 -14.44 2.99
CA GLU A 46 5.20 -15.51 3.95
C GLU A 46 4.08 -15.71 4.99
N ARG A 47 3.31 -14.67 5.29
CA ARG A 47 2.16 -14.70 6.21
C ARG A 47 0.84 -15.07 5.53
N GLY A 48 0.84 -15.24 4.21
CA GLY A 48 -0.37 -15.50 3.43
C GLY A 48 -1.19 -14.26 3.07
N GLU A 49 -0.63 -13.06 3.29
CA GLU A 49 -1.30 -11.77 3.07
C GLU A 49 -1.14 -11.28 1.62
N GLU A 50 -1.48 -12.12 0.63
CA GLU A 50 -1.19 -11.85 -0.78
C GLU A 50 -1.89 -10.59 -1.30
N ARG A 51 -3.11 -10.30 -0.84
CA ARG A 51 -3.87 -9.11 -1.25
C ARG A 51 -3.18 -7.81 -0.79
N LEU A 52 -2.66 -7.80 0.45
CA LEU A 52 -1.88 -6.67 0.98
C LEU A 52 -0.53 -6.57 0.28
N ALA A 53 0.14 -7.70 0.06
CA ALA A 53 1.41 -7.75 -0.67
C ALA A 53 1.27 -7.22 -2.11
N HIS A 54 0.18 -7.57 -2.80
CA HIS A 54 -0.14 -7.08 -4.14
C HIS A 54 -0.38 -5.57 -4.14
N ALA A 55 -1.22 -5.07 -3.22
CA ALA A 55 -1.46 -3.65 -3.11
C ALA A 55 -0.15 -2.89 -2.89
N ILE A 56 0.66 -3.31 -1.92
CA ILE A 56 1.94 -2.66 -1.60
C ILE A 56 2.92 -2.75 -2.77
N ILE A 57 3.03 -3.88 -3.48
CA ILE A 57 3.95 -3.88 -4.63
C ILE A 57 3.50 -2.93 -5.75
N THR A 58 2.19 -2.73 -5.92
CA THR A 58 1.66 -1.82 -6.94
C THR A 58 1.87 -0.34 -6.64
N HIS A 59 2.04 0.07 -5.36
CA HIS A 59 2.36 1.48 -5.04
C HIS A 59 3.72 1.88 -5.60
N TYR A 60 4.61 0.91 -5.80
CA TYR A 60 5.90 1.12 -6.42
C TYR A 60 5.83 1.05 -7.94
N THR A 61 5.21 2.07 -8.53
CA THR A 61 4.82 2.15 -9.95
C THR A 61 5.94 1.85 -10.94
N LYS A 62 7.21 2.08 -10.57
CA LYS A 62 8.39 1.79 -11.40
C LYS A 62 8.56 0.32 -11.80
N TRP A 63 7.88 -0.62 -11.13
CA TRP A 63 7.94 -2.04 -11.49
C TRP A 63 6.84 -2.50 -12.45
N GLY A 64 5.88 -1.62 -12.78
CA GLY A 64 4.87 -1.91 -13.79
C GLY A 64 3.90 -3.04 -13.42
N VAL A 65 3.71 -3.32 -12.13
CA VAL A 65 2.68 -4.26 -11.66
C VAL A 65 1.29 -3.67 -11.97
N PRO A 66 0.36 -4.43 -12.58
CA PRO A 66 -0.97 -3.93 -12.93
C PRO A 66 -1.81 -3.61 -11.68
N LEU A 67 -2.68 -2.60 -11.80
CA LEU A 67 -3.66 -2.25 -10.77
C LEU A 67 -4.93 -3.07 -10.97
N GLU A 68 -5.13 -4.10 -10.17
CA GLU A 68 -6.23 -5.04 -10.31
C GLU A 68 -7.39 -4.65 -9.39
N SER A 69 -7.07 -4.29 -8.15
CA SER A 69 -8.03 -4.06 -7.09
C SER A 69 -8.33 -2.58 -6.83
N GLN A 70 -9.43 -2.30 -6.13
CA GLN A 70 -9.73 -0.95 -5.64
C GLN A 70 -8.68 -0.50 -4.60
N LEU A 71 -8.13 -1.43 -3.84
CA LEU A 71 -7.08 -1.16 -2.87
C LEU A 71 -5.80 -0.68 -3.56
N ASP A 72 -5.39 -1.33 -4.65
CA ASP A 72 -4.21 -0.94 -5.46
C ASP A 72 -4.34 0.51 -5.95
N ARG A 73 -5.49 0.81 -6.58
CA ARG A 73 -5.80 2.15 -7.11
C ARG A 73 -5.81 3.21 -6.00
N THR A 74 -6.35 2.85 -4.84
CA THR A 74 -6.40 3.75 -3.68
C THR A 74 -5.02 3.99 -3.08
N LEU A 75 -4.20 2.94 -2.98
CA LEU A 75 -2.86 3.01 -2.39
C LEU A 75 -1.92 3.84 -3.25
N VAL A 76 -1.92 3.64 -4.58
CA VAL A 76 -1.18 4.49 -5.51
C VAL A 76 -1.62 5.95 -5.40
N ALA A 77 -2.93 6.22 -5.52
CA ALA A 77 -3.45 7.59 -5.49
C ALA A 77 -3.19 8.31 -4.16
N CYS A 78 -3.28 7.60 -3.03
CA CYS A 78 -3.05 8.19 -1.71
C CYS A 78 -1.56 8.32 -1.37
N GLY A 79 -0.73 7.34 -1.77
CA GLY A 79 0.70 7.34 -1.54
C GLY A 79 1.39 8.52 -2.23
N GLU A 80 1.01 8.81 -3.47
CA GLU A 80 1.47 10.00 -4.21
C GLU A 80 1.09 11.31 -3.50
N LEU A 81 -0.12 11.38 -2.92
CA LEU A 81 -0.58 12.55 -2.17
C LEU A 81 0.17 12.71 -0.83
N THR A 82 0.48 11.62 -0.12
CA THR A 82 1.26 11.70 1.14
C THR A 82 2.73 12.03 0.91
N GLY A 83 3.34 11.51 -0.17
CA GLY A 83 4.68 11.91 -0.58
C GLY A 83 4.76 13.39 -0.95
N PHE A 84 3.70 13.95 -1.53
CA PHE A 84 3.60 15.37 -1.84
C PHE A 84 3.41 16.27 -0.60
N VAL A 85 2.62 15.82 0.39
CA VAL A 85 2.38 16.59 1.63
C VAL A 85 3.58 16.56 2.59
N MET A 86 4.36 15.47 2.60
CA MET A 86 5.59 15.34 3.42
C MET A 86 6.80 16.09 2.84
N ALA A 87 6.71 16.64 1.63
CA ALA A 87 7.79 17.37 0.96
C ALA A 87 7.83 18.88 1.28
N CYS A 88 7.13 19.35 2.33
CA CYS A 88 7.09 20.74 2.77
C CYS A 88 7.73 20.94 4.15
#